data_AF-A0A5N5U403-F1
#
_entry.id   AF-A0A5N5U403-F1
#
_cell.length_a   1.000
_cell.length_b   1.000
_cell.length_c   1.000
_cell.angle_alpha   90.00
_cell.angle_beta   90.00
_cell.angle_gamma   90.00
#
_symmetry.space_group_name_H-M   'P 1'
#
loop_
_entity.id
_entity.type
_entity.pdbx_description
1 polymer ?
#
loop_
_entity_poly.entity_id
_entity_poly.type
_entity_poly.pdbx_seq_one_letter_code
_entity_poly.pdbx_strand_id
1 'polypeptide(L)'
;MVEGIIFVIGLFWLSTALGVGWDARKHGGSFLKWFVLVGITGIFGLMWYAIAHNNARTPTTDSDRTLLVSSEVVDVETGEESAVQLTVHTDSTSYAVERFEQKCRDEGYQPTEKPKIEVQ
;
A
#
# COMPACT_ATOMS: atom_id res chain seq x y z
N MET A 1 -6.14 -9.55 11.27
CA MET A 1 -6.89 -10.33 10.25
C MET A 1 -5.98 -10.81 9.11
N VAL A 2 -5.14 -9.93 8.54
CA VAL A 2 -4.18 -10.26 7.47
C VAL A 2 -3.17 -11.35 7.86
N GLU A 3 -2.65 -11.35 9.10
CA GLU A 3 -1.72 -12.38 9.57
C GLU A 3 -2.30 -13.79 9.53
N GLY A 4 -3.58 -13.95 9.91
CA GLY A 4 -4.28 -15.23 9.85
C GLY A 4 -4.47 -15.73 8.40
N ILE A 5 -4.71 -14.81 7.46
CA ILE A 5 -4.86 -15.13 6.04
C ILE A 5 -3.53 -15.63 5.46
N ILE A 6 -2.42 -14.94 5.76
CA ILE A 6 -1.08 -15.35 5.32
C ILE A 6 -0.73 -16.73 5.88
N PHE A 7 -1.07 -16.99 7.14
CA PHE A 7 -0.86 -18.30 7.76
C PHE A 7 -1.62 -19.42 7.06
N VAL A 8 -2.90 -19.21 6.74
CA VAL A 8 -3.73 -20.19 6.01
C VAL A 8 -3.19 -20.44 4.60
N ILE A 9 -2.84 -19.37 3.87
CA ILE A 9 -2.26 -19.50 2.52
C ILE A 9 -0.93 -20.25 2.58
N GLY A 10 -0.08 -19.95 3.56
CA GLY A 10 1.19 -20.64 3.77
C GLY A 10 1.03 -22.13 4.04
N LEU A 11 0.09 -22.53 4.89
CA LEU A 11 -0.22 -23.93 5.17
C LEU A 11 -0.76 -24.67 3.94
N PHE A 12 -1.69 -24.04 3.22
CA PHE A 12 -2.23 -24.58 1.98
C PHE A 12 -1.08 -24.85 0.99
N TRP A 13 -0.17 -23.89 0.85
CA TRP A 13 0.91 -24.00 -0.11
C TRP A 13 2.00 -24.99 0.27
N LEU A 14 2.28 -25.14 1.57
CA LEU A 14 3.14 -26.21 2.08
C LEU A 14 2.56 -27.58 1.72
N SER A 15 1.25 -27.77 1.87
CA SER A 15 0.57 -29.02 1.50
C SER A 15 0.68 -29.29 -0.01
N THR A 16 0.49 -28.27 -0.85
CA THR A 16 0.68 -28.38 -2.30
C THR A 16 2.10 -28.77 -2.67
N ALA A 17 3.11 -28.14 -2.06
CA ALA A 17 4.52 -28.46 -2.32
C ALA A 17 4.86 -29.91 -1.96
N LEU A 18 4.34 -30.40 -0.83
CA LEU A 18 4.49 -31.81 -0.42
C LEU A 18 3.80 -32.76 -1.40
N GLY A 19 2.59 -32.42 -1.86
CA GLY A 19 1.84 -33.22 -2.83
C GLY A 19 2.57 -33.35 -4.16
N VAL A 20 3.04 -32.24 -4.73
CA VAL A 20 3.80 -32.23 -5.99
C VAL A 20 5.13 -32.97 -5.84
N GLY A 21 5.83 -32.80 -4.72
CA GLY A 21 7.05 -33.56 -4.44
C GLY A 21 6.80 -35.08 -4.44
N TRP A 22 5.72 -35.53 -3.79
CA TRP A 22 5.36 -36.95 -3.75
C TRP A 22 4.98 -37.47 -5.14
N ASP A 23 4.16 -36.72 -5.88
CA ASP A 23 3.77 -37.09 -7.23
C ASP A 23 4.98 -37.23 -8.16
N ALA A 24 5.92 -36.28 -8.10
CA ALA A 24 7.17 -36.36 -8.85
C ALA A 24 7.99 -37.60 -8.48
N ARG A 25 8.03 -37.98 -7.19
CA ARG A 25 8.71 -39.22 -6.75
C ARG A 25 8.06 -40.47 -7.34
N LYS A 26 6.73 -40.51 -7.50
CA LYS A 26 6.02 -41.64 -8.11
C LYS A 26 6.33 -41.78 -9.61
N HIS A 27 6.60 -40.66 -10.29
CA HIS A 27 6.90 -40.63 -11.72
C HIS A 27 8.40 -40.69 -12.04
N GLY A 28 9.25 -41.10 -11.09
CA GLY A 28 10.70 -41.25 -11.28
C GLY A 28 11.51 -39.95 -11.21
N GLY A 29 10.88 -38.85 -10.83
CA GLY A 29 11.52 -37.56 -10.59
C GLY A 29 12.10 -37.41 -9.17
N SER A 30 12.81 -36.31 -8.94
CA SER A 30 13.37 -35.99 -7.62
C SER A 30 12.37 -35.19 -6.78
N PHE A 31 11.93 -35.78 -5.65
CA PHE A 31 11.08 -35.12 -4.65
C PHE A 31 11.60 -33.74 -4.28
N LEU A 32 12.89 -33.64 -3.92
CA LEU A 32 13.49 -32.43 -3.38
C LEU A 32 13.50 -31.29 -4.41
N LYS A 33 13.81 -31.60 -5.68
CA LYS A 33 13.80 -30.60 -6.77
C LYS A 33 12.41 -30.00 -6.96
N TRP A 34 11.39 -30.85 -7.04
CA TRP A 34 10.01 -30.41 -7.27
C TRP A 34 9.40 -29.71 -6.07
N PHE A 35 9.66 -30.22 -4.86
CA PHE A 35 9.26 -29.57 -3.61
C PHE A 35 9.86 -28.15 -3.49
N VAL A 36 11.17 -28.01 -3.74
CA VAL A 36 11.86 -26.70 -3.65
C VAL A 36 11.36 -25.75 -4.74
N LEU A 37 11.15 -26.23 -5.96
CA LEU A 37 10.64 -25.41 -7.06
C LEU A 37 9.25 -24.82 -6.72
N VAL A 38 8.32 -25.64 -6.26
CA VAL A 38 6.98 -25.19 -5.85
C VAL A 38 7.06 -24.30 -4.60
N GLY A 39 7.90 -24.66 -3.63
CA GLY A 39 8.11 -23.87 -2.42
C GLY A 39 8.59 -22.45 -2.71
N ILE A 40 9.59 -22.29 -3.58
CA ILE A 40 10.10 -20.98 -3.99
C ILE A 40 9.02 -20.17 -4.70
N THR A 41 8.28 -20.77 -5.64
CA THR A 41 7.18 -20.05 -6.33
C THR A 41 6.11 -19.53 -5.36
N GLY A 42 5.87 -20.27 -4.27
CA GLY A 42 4.99 -19.83 -3.19
C GLY A 42 5.46 -18.63 -2.41
N ILE A 43 6.73 -18.63 -2.03
CA ILE A 43 7.35 -17.52 -1.31
C ILE A 43 7.28 -16.25 -2.16
N PHE A 44 7.58 -16.34 -3.45
CA PHE A 44 7.46 -15.20 -4.37
C PHE A 44 6.01 -14.72 -4.50
N GLY A 45 5.03 -15.61 -4.59
CA GLY A 45 3.61 -15.25 -4.63
C GLY A 45 3.15 -14.54 -3.35
N LEU A 46 3.54 -15.04 -2.17
CA LEU A 46 3.26 -14.42 -0.88
C LEU A 46 3.94 -13.05 -0.73
N MET A 47 5.19 -12.93 -1.20
CA MET A 47 5.93 -11.67 -1.19
C MET A 47 5.26 -10.63 -2.09
N TRP A 48 4.81 -11.03 -3.29
CA TRP A 48 4.06 -10.16 -4.18
C TRP A 48 2.73 -9.71 -3.56
N TYR A 49 1.97 -10.65 -2.97
CA TYR A 49 0.73 -10.34 -2.27
C TYR A 49 0.95 -9.34 -1.13
N ALA A 50 2.01 -9.52 -0.34
CA ALA A 50 2.37 -8.59 0.73
C ALA A 50 2.71 -7.18 0.20
N ILE A 51 3.48 -7.09 -0.89
CA ILE A 51 3.82 -5.81 -1.53
C ILE A 51 2.58 -5.12 -2.09
N ALA A 52 1.72 -5.85 -2.80
CA ALA A 52 0.48 -5.32 -3.36
C ALA A 52 -0.46 -4.79 -2.27
N HIS A 53 -0.60 -5.51 -1.16
CA HIS A 53 -1.41 -5.06 -0.03
C HIS A 53 -0.79 -3.89 0.74
N ASN A 54 0.53 -3.83 0.86
CA ASN A 54 1.20 -2.70 1.52
C ASN A 54 1.11 -1.40 0.70
N ASN A 55 1.16 -1.51 -0.63
CA ASN A 55 0.98 -0.36 -1.52
C ASN A 55 -0.49 0.07 -1.63
N ALA A 56 -1.43 -0.84 -1.34
CA ALA A 56 -2.83 -0.53 -1.14
C ALA A 56 -3.09 0.04 0.26
N ARG A 57 -2.35 1.08 0.67
CA ARG A 57 -2.83 2.03 1.69
C ARG A 57 -3.89 2.94 1.08
N THR A 58 -4.96 2.37 0.57
CA THR A 58 -6.23 3.08 0.51
C THR A 58 -6.91 2.79 1.84
N PRO A 59 -6.90 3.73 2.80
CA PRO A 59 -7.78 3.58 3.94
C PRO A 59 -9.20 3.44 3.40
N THR A 60 -9.93 2.45 3.88
CA THR A 60 -11.39 2.37 3.77
C THR A 60 -11.96 3.62 4.42
N THR A 61 -12.08 4.69 3.63
CA THR A 61 -12.73 5.91 4.08
C THR A 61 -14.21 5.75 3.86
N ASP A 62 -14.85 5.03 4.77
CA ASP A 62 -16.29 5.12 5.01
C ASP A 62 -16.50 6.27 6.02
N SER A 63 -16.11 7.48 5.62
CA SER A 63 -16.13 8.67 6.47
C SER A 63 -16.86 9.80 5.77
N ASP A 64 -18.01 10.17 6.33
CA ASP A 64 -18.78 11.37 5.97
C ASP A 64 -18.06 12.67 6.39
N ARG A 65 -16.86 12.59 6.96
CA ARG A 65 -16.16 13.75 7.50
C ARG A 65 -15.26 14.41 6.44
N THR A 66 -15.46 15.71 6.29
CA THR A 66 -14.71 16.52 5.33
C THR A 66 -13.70 17.39 6.07
N LEU A 67 -12.42 17.20 5.80
CA LEU A 67 -11.34 18.05 6.31
C LEU A 67 -10.92 19.06 5.25
N LEU A 68 -10.95 20.33 5.61
CA LEU A 68 -10.36 21.41 4.83
C LEU A 68 -8.91 21.58 5.25
N VAL A 69 -7.98 21.41 4.32
CA VAL A 69 -6.55 21.64 4.53
C VAL A 69 -6.15 22.88 3.76
N SER A 70 -5.61 23.89 4.47
CA SER A 70 -5.18 25.15 3.87
C SER A 70 -3.75 25.47 4.28
N SER A 71 -2.94 25.96 3.35
CA SER A 71 -1.58 26.42 3.63
C SER A 71 -1.19 27.53 2.66
N GLU A 72 -0.32 28.42 3.15
CA GLU A 72 0.43 29.31 2.29
C GLU A 72 1.51 28.49 1.58
N VAL A 73 1.58 28.66 0.27
CA VAL A 73 2.52 27.95 -0.60
C VAL A 73 3.21 28.94 -1.51
N VAL A 74 4.45 28.65 -1.88
CA VAL A 74 5.23 29.42 -2.86
C VAL A 74 5.27 28.63 -4.15
N ASP A 75 4.91 29.27 -5.25
CA ASP A 75 5.10 28.74 -6.59
C ASP A 75 6.61 28.64 -6.90
N VAL A 76 7.09 27.44 -7.23
CA VAL A 76 8.52 27.21 -7.48
C VAL A 76 8.97 27.82 -8.80
N GLU A 77 8.08 28.02 -9.76
CA GLU A 77 8.39 28.62 -11.07
C GLU A 77 8.38 30.14 -11.03
N THR A 78 7.40 30.74 -10.34
CA THR A 78 7.22 32.21 -10.32
C THR A 78 7.75 32.87 -9.05
N GLY A 79 7.93 32.11 -7.97
CA GLY A 79 8.28 32.64 -6.65
C GLY A 79 7.16 33.41 -5.97
N GLU A 80 5.93 33.38 -6.50
CA GLU A 80 4.79 34.07 -5.92
C GLU A 80 4.19 33.27 -4.76
N GLU A 81 3.83 33.99 -3.70
CA GLU A 81 3.08 33.44 -2.56
C GLU A 81 1.60 33.32 -2.92
N SER A 82 1.03 32.15 -2.70
CA SER A 82 -0.38 31.85 -2.94
C SER A 82 -0.95 31.01 -1.80
N ALA A 83 -2.27 31.08 -1.60
CA ALA A 83 -2.96 30.27 -0.60
C ALA A 83 -3.71 29.14 -1.30
N VAL A 84 -3.29 27.90 -1.05
CA VAL A 84 -3.96 26.70 -1.62
C VAL A 84 -4.83 26.07 -0.56
N GLN A 85 -6.04 25.70 -0.96
CA GLN A 85 -7.01 24.98 -0.15
C GLN A 85 -7.39 23.66 -0.82
N LEU A 86 -7.41 22.58 -0.05
CA LEU A 86 -7.85 21.27 -0.50
C LEU A 86 -8.86 20.70 0.48
N THR A 87 -10.01 20.29 -0.06
CA THR A 87 -11.03 19.57 0.68
C THR A 87 -10.80 18.06 0.52
N VAL A 88 -10.57 17.36 1.63
CA VAL A 88 -10.30 15.92 1.66
C VAL A 88 -11.35 15.23 2.50
N HIS A 89 -12.06 14.25 1.93
CA HIS A 89 -13.01 13.43 2.67
C HIS A 89 -12.22 12.34 3.40
N THR A 90 -12.04 12.49 4.72
CA THR A 90 -11.27 11.58 5.58
C THR A 90 -11.41 11.97 7.06
N ASP A 91 -11.33 11.00 7.96
CA ASP A 91 -11.13 11.26 9.40
C ASP A 91 -9.66 11.43 9.78
N SER A 92 -8.73 11.07 8.88
CA SER A 92 -7.31 11.07 9.15
C SER A 92 -6.66 12.39 8.76
N THR A 93 -6.25 13.17 9.75
CA THR A 93 -5.50 14.42 9.56
C THR A 93 -4.17 14.20 8.83
N SER A 94 -3.46 13.11 9.15
CA SER A 94 -2.21 12.76 8.46
C SER A 94 -2.43 12.46 6.97
N TYR A 95 -3.54 11.80 6.62
CA TYR A 95 -3.87 11.52 5.23
C TYR A 95 -4.27 12.79 4.47
N ALA A 96 -5.04 13.66 5.12
CA ALA A 96 -5.42 14.95 4.53
C ALA A 96 -4.19 15.82 4.22
N VAL A 97 -3.21 15.83 5.11
CA VAL A 97 -1.92 16.53 4.91
C VAL A 97 -1.11 15.88 3.80
N GLU A 98 -0.98 14.55 3.77
CA GLU A 98 -0.25 13.85 2.70
C GLU A 98 -0.84 14.13 1.31
N ARG A 99 -2.18 14.15 1.19
CA ARG A 99 -2.88 14.50 -0.05
C ARG A 99 -2.66 15.96 -0.44
N PHE A 100 -2.67 16.87 0.52
CA PHE A 100 -2.38 18.28 0.29
C PHE A 100 -0.95 18.49 -0.22
N GLU A 101 0.04 17.87 0.42
CA GLU A 101 1.45 17.94 0.00
C GLU A 101 1.67 17.31 -1.37
N GLN A 102 0.98 16.20 -1.68
CA GLN A 102 1.04 15.59 -3.00
C GLN A 102 0.53 16.55 -4.07
N LYS A 103 -0.62 17.18 -3.86
CA LYS A 103 -1.16 18.19 -4.79
C LYS A 103 -0.20 19.36 -4.98
N CYS A 104 0.40 19.86 -3.89
CA CYS A 104 1.38 20.94 -3.97
C CYS A 104 2.58 20.53 -4.83
N ARG A 105 3.13 19.32 -4.65
CA ARG A 105 4.23 18.82 -5.49
C ARG A 105 3.85 18.68 -6.96
N ASP A 106 2.65 18.19 -7.24
CA ASP A 106 2.17 17.99 -8.61
C ASP A 106 1.94 19.32 -9.35
N GLU A 107 1.55 20.38 -8.62
CA GLU A 107 1.31 21.73 -9.14
C GLU A 107 2.54 22.65 -9.04
N GLY A 108 3.68 22.16 -8.55
CA GLY A 108 4.91 22.96 -8.45
C GLY A 108 4.93 23.95 -7.27
N TYR A 109 4.13 23.71 -6.24
CA TYR A 109 4.05 24.52 -5.03
C TYR A 109 4.89 23.94 -3.88
N GLN A 110 5.54 24.82 -3.12
CA GLN A 110 6.27 24.49 -1.89
C GLN A 110 5.58 25.12 -0.67
N PRO A 111 5.07 24.33 0.30
CA PRO A 111 4.46 24.87 1.50
C PRO A 111 5.47 25.65 2.34
N THR A 112 5.13 26.87 2.75
CA THR A 112 5.98 27.71 3.61
C THR A 112 5.76 27.42 5.09
N GLU A 113 4.55 26.97 5.46
CA GLU A 113 4.17 26.64 6.83
C GLU A 113 3.52 25.26 6.95
N LYS A 114 3.33 24.80 8.19
CA LYS A 114 2.52 23.61 8.44
C LYS A 114 1.07 23.88 8.02
N PRO A 115 0.43 22.98 7.23
CA PRO A 115 -0.94 23.17 6.79
C PRO A 115 -1.90 23.22 7.98
N LYS A 116 -2.83 24.18 7.94
CA LYS A 116 -3.95 24.31 8.88
C LYS A 116 -5.04 23.32 8.46
N ILE A 117 -5.66 22.68 9.45
CA ILE A 117 -6.71 21.67 9.23
C ILE A 117 -7.97 22.13 9.96
N GLU A 118 -9.03 22.35 9.20
CA GLU A 118 -10.36 22.68 9.71
C GLU A 118 -11.33 21.54 9.40
N VAL A 119 -12.23 21.26 10.34
CA VAL A 119 -13.29 20.26 10.14
C VAL A 119 -14.53 20.99 9.64
N GLN A 120 -15.08 20.55 8.50
CA GLN A 120 -16.36 21.02 7.98
C GLN A 120 -17.52 20.14 8.45
#